data_AF-A0A9D2LM99-F1
#
_entry.id   AF-A0A9D2LM99-F1
#
_cell.length_a   1.000
_cell.length_b   1.000
_cell.length_c   1.000
_cell.angle_alpha   90.00
_cell.angle_beta   90.00
_cell.angle_gamma   90.00
#
_symmetry.space_group_name_H-M   'P 1'
#
loop_
_entity.id
_entity.type
_entity.pdbx_description
1 polymer ?
#
loop_
_entity_poly.entity_id
_entity_poly.type
_entity_poly.pdbx_seq_one_letter_code
_entity_poly.pdbx_strand_id
1 'polypeptide(L)' 'MVVRLPLTDLHTFPDHPFQVRDDEEMRETIQSVKEYGVIVPAIVRPREEGG' A
#
# COMPACT_ATOMS: atom_id res chain seq x y z
N MET A 1 -12.05 -12.49 2.63
CA MET A 1 -12.01 -12.57 1.16
C MET A 1 -11.10 -11.45 0.65
N VAL A 2 -10.27 -11.71 -0.35
CA VAL A 2 -9.43 -10.68 -0.99
C VAL A 2 -10.22 -10.05 -2.15
N VAL A 3 -10.13 -8.73 -2.30
CA VAL A 3 -10.76 -7.98 -3.39
C VAL A 3 -9.71 -7.20 -4.17
N ARG A 4 -9.97 -6.94 -5.45
CA ARG A 4 -9.12 -6.08 -6.28
C ARG A 4 -9.71 -4.67 -6.26
N LEU A 5 -8.90 -3.70 -5.84
CA LEU A 5 -9.26 -2.28 -5.79
C LEU A 5 -8.34 -1.49 -6.71
N PRO A 6 -8.84 -0.47 -7.41
CA PRO A 6 -7.96 0.45 -8.13
C PRO A 6 -7.16 1.29 -7.12
N LEU A 7 -5.93 1.66 -7.48
CA LEU A 7 -5.08 2.46 -6.58
C LEU A 7 -5.65 3.87 -6.32
N THR A 8 -6.53 4.36 -7.18
CA THR A 8 -7.23 5.66 -7.03
C THR A 8 -8.22 5.68 -5.87
N ASP A 9 -8.67 4.50 -5.43
CA ASP A 9 -9.57 4.29 -4.29
C ASP A 9 -8.77 4.12 -2.97
N LEU A 10 -7.44 4.23 -3.03
CA LEU A 10 -6.60 4.16 -1.83
C LEU A 10 -6.19 5.57 -1.41
N HIS A 11 -6.43 5.86 -0.13
CA HIS A 11 -6.06 7.13 0.49
C HIS A 11 -4.89 6.95 1.46
N THR A 12 -4.11 8.01 1.62
CA THR A 12 -3.07 8.08 2.64
C THR A 12 -3.69 7.97 4.04
N PHE A 13 -2.95 7.36 4.96
CA PHE A 13 -3.33 7.26 6.36
C PHE A 13 -2.53 8.29 7.17
N PRO A 14 -3.06 9.51 7.38
CA PRO A 14 -2.34 10.56 8.11
C PRO A 14 -2.14 10.18 9.59
N ASP A 15 -1.17 10.82 10.23
CA ASP A 15 -0.86 10.66 11.67
C ASP A 15 -0.47 9.24 12.11
N HIS A 16 0.06 8.44 11.18
CA HIS A 16 0.57 7.10 11.47
C HIS A 16 1.96 7.16 12.14
N PRO A 17 2.20 6.43 13.25
CA PRO A 17 3.47 6.48 13.97
C PRO A 17 4.65 5.89 13.19
N PHE A 18 4.38 5.07 12.18
CA PHE A 18 5.40 4.56 11.27
C PHE A 18 5.43 5.40 9.99
N GLN A 19 6.62 5.87 9.64
CA GLN A 19 6.87 6.69 8.45
C GLN A 19 7.38 5.83 7.30
N VAL A 20 7.01 6.21 6.07
CA VAL A 20 7.61 5.63 4.86
C VAL A 20 9.03 6.18 4.74
N ARG A 21 10.02 5.29 4.78
CA ARG A 21 11.44 5.64 4.59
C ARG A 21 11.80 5.43 3.12
N ASP A 22 12.45 6.42 2.52
CA ASP A 22 12.97 6.31 1.15
C ASP A 22 14.43 5.83 1.19
N ASP A 23 14.63 4.62 1.69
CA ASP A 23 15.92 3.98 1.87
C ASP A 23 16.10 2.79 0.92
N GLU A 24 17.22 2.08 1.10
CA GLU A 24 17.59 0.96 0.24
C GLU A 24 16.59 -0.21 0.33
N GLU A 25 16.09 -0.54 1.53
CA GLU A 25 15.09 -1.59 1.71
C GLU A 25 13.79 -1.26 0.95
N MET A 26 13.35 0.00 0.97
CA MET A 26 12.19 0.42 0.17
C MET A 26 12.45 0.30 -1.34
N ARG A 27 13.67 0.60 -1.80
CA ARG A 27 14.05 0.44 -3.22
C ARG A 27 14.05 -1.02 -3.66
N GLU A 28 14.55 -1.93 -2.84
CA GLU A 28 14.48 -3.38 -3.11
C GLU A 28 13.03 -3.86 -3.17
N THR A 29 12.20 -3.38 -2.24
CA THR A 29 10.76 -3.69 -2.24
C THR A 29 10.07 -3.22 -3.52
N ILE A 30 10.38 -2.01 -4.01
CA ILE A 30 9.85 -1.48 -5.28
C ILE A 30 10.26 -2.37 -6.46
N GLN A 31 11.51 -2.83 -6.50
CA GLN A 31 11.97 -3.73 -7.56
C GLN A 31 11.23 -5.08 -7.51
N SER A 32 11.10 -5.67 -6.32
CA SER A 32 10.37 -6.92 -6.11
C SER A 32 8.90 -6.82 -6.53
N VAL A 33 8.21 -5.74 -6.16
CA VAL A 33 6.80 -5.53 -6.57
C VAL A 33 6.67 -5.36 -8.08
N LYS A 34 7.64 -4.74 -8.76
CA LYS A 34 7.64 -4.63 -10.23
C LYS A 34 7.80 -5.98 -10.92
N GLU A 35 8.61 -6.87 -10.36
CA GLU A 35 8.91 -8.17 -10.96
C GLU A 35 7.86 -9.24 -10.64
N TYR A 36 7.42 -9.29 -9.38
CA TYR A 36 6.55 -10.37 -8.87
C TYR A 36 5.13 -9.91 -8.51
N GLY A 37 4.88 -8.59 -8.50
CA GLY A 37 3.64 -8.02 -7.99
C GLY A 37 3.58 -8.01 -6.45
N VAL A 38 2.40 -7.69 -5.93
CA VAL A 38 2.14 -7.69 -4.48
C VAL A 38 1.86 -9.13 -4.01
N ILE A 39 2.79 -9.70 -3.24
CA ILE A 39 2.70 -11.09 -2.77
C ILE A 39 1.73 -11.23 -1.59
N VAL A 40 1.75 -10.26 -0.68
CA VAL A 40 0.87 -10.22 0.50
C VAL A 40 -0.18 -9.12 0.28
N PRO A 41 -1.49 -9.46 0.29
CA PRO A 41 -2.54 -8.46 0.11
C PRO A 41 -2.45 -7.34 1.15
N ALA A 42 -2.66 -6.10 0.71
CA ALA A 42 -2.74 -4.95 1.59
C ALA A 42 -3.99 -5.02 2.49
N ILE A 43 -3.88 -4.50 3.71
CA ILE A 43 -4.99 -4.35 4.64
C ILE A 43 -5.48 -2.90 4.57
N VAL A 44 -6.76 -2.72 4.32
CA VAL A 44 -7.40 -1.39 4.21
C VAL A 44 -8.62 -1.32 5.13
N ARG A 45 -8.99 -0.10 5.52
CA ARG A 45 -10.23 0.18 6.25
C ARG A 45 -11.14 1.05 5.36
N PRO A 46 -12.44 0.72 5.24
CA PRO A 46 -13.38 1.59 4.55
C PRO A 46 -13.39 2.98 5.18
N ARG A 47 -13.34 4.02 4.34
CA ARG A 47 -13.52 5.41 4.76
C ARG A 47 -15.01 5.75 4.76
N GLU A 48 -15.47 6.54 5.73
CA GLU A 48 -16.88 6.97 5.80
C GLU A 48 -17.32 7.76 4.55
N GLU A 49 -16.41 8.52 3.96
CA GLU A 49 -16.65 9.34 2.77
C GLU A 49 -16.57 8.54 1.45
N GLY A 50 -16.23 7.24 1.50
CA GLY A 50 -15.89 6.46 0.32
C GLY A 50 -14.61 6.94 -0.35
N GLY A 51 -14.28 6.32 -1.49
CA GLY A 51 -12.92 6.36 -2.03
C GLY A 51 -12.14 5.22 -1.44
#